data_AF-A0A4Y2WIU2-F1
#
_entry.id   AF-A0A4Y2WIU2-F1
#
_cell.length_a   1.000
_cell.length_b   1.000
_cell.length_c   1.000
_cell.angle_alpha   90.00
_cell.angle_beta   90.00
_cell.angle_gamma   90.00
#
_symmetry.space_group_name_H-M   'P 1'
#
loop_
_entity.id
_entity.type
_entity.pdbx_description
1 polymer ?
#
loop_
_entity_poly.entity_id
_entity_poly.type
_entity_poly.pdbx_seq_one_letter_code
_entity_poly.pdbx_strand_id
1 'polypeptide(L)'
;MDIKFEDLSEFSKAVLNGMKYTTSTKLVPNLKDKKNYITYYKNLQFYLKHGLKLEKVHRILKFQQKPWLKKYIMFNTEQRKNSKSAFEKDFFKLMNNSVYGKTMENIRNRVDVQLVNDEKKAQKLVAAPTFKGFKIFDNELVGVERVKKCLTLDKPYT
;
A
#
# COMPACT_ATOMS: atom_id res chain seq x y z
N MET A 1 9.59 3.74 -12.65
CA MET A 1 10.51 4.49 -13.52
C MET A 1 10.20 4.06 -14.94
N ASP A 2 10.12 5.00 -15.87
CA ASP A 2 9.90 4.65 -17.27
C ASP A 2 11.18 4.05 -17.82
N ILE A 3 11.08 2.80 -18.27
CA ILE A 3 12.17 2.14 -18.96
C ILE A 3 12.22 2.74 -20.36
N LYS A 4 13.36 3.31 -20.73
CA LYS A 4 13.59 3.76 -22.10
C LYS A 4 14.20 2.62 -22.92
N PHE A 5 14.16 2.75 -24.24
CA PHE A 5 14.76 1.74 -25.12
C PHE A 5 16.27 1.58 -24.86
N GLU A 6 16.95 2.66 -24.47
CA GLU A 6 18.39 2.63 -24.16
C GLU A 6 18.70 1.83 -22.89
N ASP A 7 17.72 1.69 -21.98
CA ASP A 7 17.88 0.94 -20.72
C ASP A 7 17.75 -0.57 -20.92
N LEU A 8 17.41 -1.03 -22.13
CA LEU A 8 17.27 -2.45 -22.45
C LEU A 8 18.64 -3.12 -22.62
N SER A 9 18.73 -4.38 -22.20
CA SER A 9 19.90 -5.20 -22.52
C SER A 9 19.98 -5.46 -24.02
N GLU A 10 21.19 -5.70 -24.53
CA GLU A 10 21.40 -6.04 -25.95
C GLU A 10 20.58 -7.26 -26.39
N PHE A 11 20.44 -8.26 -25.50
CA PHE A 11 19.56 -9.40 -25.73
C PHE A 11 18.10 -8.98 -25.88
N SER A 12 17.60 -8.11 -25.01
CA SER A 12 16.22 -7.60 -25.09
C SER A 12 15.97 -6.78 -26.36
N LYS A 13 16.98 -6.04 -26.84
CA LYS A 13 16.91 -5.29 -28.11
C LYS A 13 16.87 -6.23 -29.31
N ALA A 14 17.66 -7.31 -29.30
CA ALA A 14 17.64 -8.33 -30.36
C ALA A 14 16.29 -9.05 -30.44
N VAL A 15 15.68 -9.39 -29.29
CA VAL A 15 14.36 -10.02 -29.21
C VAL A 15 13.25 -9.10 -29.75
N LEU A 16 13.39 -7.78 -29.60
CA LEU A 16 12.42 -6.83 -30.15
C LEU A 16 12.36 -6.88 -31.68
N ASN A 17 13.43 -7.28 -32.39
CA ASN A 17 13.42 -7.71 -33.79
C ASN A 17 12.53 -6.86 -34.75
N GLY A 18 12.58 -5.53 -34.62
CA GLY A 18 11.80 -4.57 -35.43
C GLY A 18 10.40 -4.25 -34.91
N MET A 19 9.95 -4.85 -33.81
CA MET A 19 8.72 -4.50 -33.12
C MET A 19 8.83 -3.14 -32.40
N LYS A 20 7.74 -2.38 -32.44
CA LYS A 20 7.67 -1.06 -31.80
C LYS A 20 7.80 -1.19 -30.28
N TYR A 21 8.86 -0.60 -29.72
CA TYR A 21 9.02 -0.50 -28.28
C TYR A 21 7.97 0.44 -27.68
N THR A 22 7.25 -0.04 -26.67
CA THR A 22 6.34 0.77 -25.88
C THR A 22 6.98 1.02 -24.51
N THR A 23 7.13 2.29 -24.15
CA THR A 23 7.62 2.67 -22.82
C THR A 23 6.65 2.15 -21.77
N SER A 24 7.20 1.63 -20.68
CA SER A 24 6.39 1.15 -19.56
C SER A 24 7.04 1.54 -18.25
N THR A 25 6.21 1.96 -17.30
CA THR A 25 6.64 2.24 -15.95
C THR A 25 6.76 0.92 -15.19
N LYS A 26 7.97 0.51 -14.87
CA LYS A 26 8.21 -0.70 -14.07
C LYS A 26 9.00 -0.38 -12.79
N LEU A 27 8.87 -1.27 -11.82
CA LEU A 27 9.72 -1.30 -10.64
C LEU A 27 10.90 -2.22 -10.93
N VAL A 28 12.05 -1.62 -11.27
CA VAL A 28 13.28 -2.35 -11.61
C VAL A 28 14.46 -1.82 -10.80
N PRO A 29 15.38 -2.70 -10.36
CA PRO A 29 16.64 -2.26 -9.79
C PRO A 29 17.41 -1.48 -10.85
N ASN A 30 17.90 -0.30 -10.49
CA ASN A 30 18.72 0.51 -11.38
C ASN A 30 19.67 1.40 -10.57
N LEU A 31 20.84 1.64 -11.13
CA LEU A 31 21.93 2.39 -10.52
C LEU A 31 21.88 3.90 -10.81
N LYS A 32 20.78 4.39 -11.41
CA LYS A 32 20.62 5.81 -11.71
C LYS A 32 20.46 6.63 -10.44
N ASP A 33 20.91 7.87 -10.49
CA ASP A 33 20.80 8.83 -9.39
C ASP A 33 19.36 8.99 -8.91
N LYS A 34 19.18 9.04 -7.59
CA LYS A 34 17.88 9.16 -6.96
C LYS A 34 17.69 10.57 -6.41
N LYS A 35 16.82 11.35 -7.05
CA LYS A 35 16.43 12.70 -6.61
C LYS A 35 15.17 12.63 -5.74
N ASN A 36 15.13 13.42 -4.66
CA ASN A 36 14.00 13.48 -3.71
C ASN A 36 13.55 12.10 -3.17
N TYR A 37 14.49 11.17 -3.03
CA TYR A 37 14.19 9.81 -2.59
C TYR A 37 13.93 9.76 -1.08
N ILE A 38 12.77 9.20 -0.71
CA ILE A 38 12.39 9.00 0.69
C ILE A 38 12.88 7.62 1.10
N THR A 39 13.69 7.55 2.15
CA THR A 39 14.20 6.28 2.68
C THR A 39 14.27 6.28 4.19
N TYR A 40 14.20 5.10 4.77
CA TYR A 40 14.39 4.88 6.20
C TYR A 40 15.88 4.95 6.55
N TYR A 41 16.21 5.50 7.73
CA TYR A 41 17.61 5.81 8.07
C TYR A 41 18.54 4.59 8.05
N LYS A 42 18.06 3.38 8.44
CA LYS A 42 18.89 2.17 8.38
C LYS A 42 19.25 1.78 6.94
N ASN A 43 18.33 1.98 6.01
CA ASN A 43 18.58 1.73 4.60
C ASN A 43 19.58 2.76 4.07
N LEU A 44 19.45 4.04 4.46
CA LEU A 44 20.44 5.06 4.10
C LEU A 44 21.83 4.70 4.62
N GLN A 45 21.97 4.31 5.89
CA GLN A 45 23.25 3.86 6.46
C GLN A 45 23.83 2.68 5.66
N PHE A 46 23.00 1.71 5.30
CA PHE A 46 23.41 0.59 4.46
C PHE A 46 23.89 1.07 3.08
N TYR A 47 23.17 1.97 2.42
CA TYR A 47 23.56 2.49 1.10
C TYR A 47 24.86 3.27 1.13
N LEU A 48 25.06 4.12 2.14
CA LEU A 48 26.31 4.87 2.34
C LEU A 48 27.50 3.92 2.50
N LYS A 49 27.33 2.83 3.28
CA LYS A 49 28.37 1.80 3.45
C LYS A 49 28.74 1.11 2.13
N HIS A 50 27.81 1.01 1.18
CA HIS A 50 28.02 0.39 -0.13
C HIS A 50 28.39 1.41 -1.23
N GLY A 51 28.78 2.63 -0.84
CA GLY A 51 29.33 3.62 -1.78
C GLY A 51 28.32 4.59 -2.38
N LEU A 52 27.05 4.60 -1.92
CA LEU A 52 26.12 5.66 -2.29
C LEU A 52 26.64 7.00 -1.75
N LYS A 53 26.74 8.01 -2.62
CA LYS A 53 27.13 9.37 -2.25
C LYS A 53 25.87 10.20 -2.01
N LEU A 54 25.74 10.78 -0.82
CA LEU A 54 24.62 11.64 -0.45
C LEU A 54 24.97 13.10 -0.77
N GLU A 55 24.21 13.73 -1.67
CA GLU A 55 24.42 15.14 -2.03
C GLU A 55 23.70 16.11 -1.09
N LYS A 56 22.40 15.88 -0.84
CA LYS A 56 21.56 16.81 -0.08
C LYS A 56 20.45 16.10 0.69
N VAL A 57 20.24 16.52 1.95
CA VAL A 57 19.09 16.13 2.76
C VAL A 57 18.05 17.25 2.71
N HIS A 58 16.84 16.93 2.24
CA HIS A 58 15.77 17.92 2.09
C HIS A 58 14.84 18.00 3.30
N ARG A 59 14.48 16.84 3.88
CA ARG A 59 13.50 16.74 4.98
C ARG A 59 13.87 15.56 5.88
N ILE A 60 13.61 15.69 7.17
CA ILE A 60 13.85 14.64 8.18
C ILE A 60 12.59 14.46 9.01
N LEU A 61 12.11 13.22 9.12
CA LEU A 61 11.05 12.84 10.04
C LEU A 61 11.68 12.07 11.20
N LYS A 62 11.61 12.62 12.41
CA LYS A 62 12.13 11.99 13.64
C LYS A 62 10.97 11.34 14.40
N PHE A 63 11.18 10.11 14.86
CA PHE A 63 10.21 9.35 15.64
C PHE A 63 10.91 8.40 16.60
N GLN A 64 10.22 8.07 17.70
CA GLN A 64 10.66 7.03 18.63
C GLN A 64 10.12 5.68 18.19
N GLN A 65 10.97 4.66 18.20
CA GLN A 65 10.57 3.29 17.86
C GLN A 65 10.50 2.45 19.12
N LYS A 66 9.41 1.70 19.27
CA LYS A 66 9.23 0.73 20.35
C LYS A 66 8.78 -0.61 19.75
N PRO A 67 9.22 -1.76 20.29
CA PRO A 67 8.80 -3.08 19.82
C PRO A 67 7.42 -3.45 20.37
N TRP A 68 6.42 -2.58 20.19
CA TRP A 68 5.09 -2.72 20.82
C TRP A 68 4.35 -3.98 20.35
N LEU A 69 4.55 -4.41 19.11
CA LEU A 69 3.91 -5.60 18.53
C LEU A 69 4.70 -6.91 18.80
N LYS A 70 5.89 -6.83 19.42
CA LYS A 70 6.78 -8.00 19.61
C LYS A 70 6.10 -9.14 20.36
N LYS A 71 5.41 -8.83 21.47
CA LYS A 71 4.73 -9.83 22.30
C LYS A 71 3.65 -10.59 21.50
N TYR A 72 2.86 -9.87 20.71
CA TYR A 72 1.81 -10.46 19.87
C TYR A 72 2.39 -11.37 18.77
N ILE A 73 3.41 -10.90 18.05
CA ILE A 73 4.06 -11.71 16.99
C ILE A 73 4.69 -12.97 17.58
N MET A 74 5.37 -12.84 18.73
CA MET A 74 6.00 -13.99 19.41
C MET A 74 4.94 -15.00 19.83
N PHE A 75 3.85 -14.56 20.46
CA PHE A 75 2.74 -15.42 20.83
C PHE A 75 2.18 -16.22 19.64
N ASN A 76 1.85 -15.56 18.53
CA ASN A 76 1.34 -16.26 17.34
C ASN A 76 2.37 -17.19 16.72
N THR A 77 3.66 -16.86 16.80
CA THR A 77 4.74 -17.70 16.28
C THR A 77 4.90 -18.97 17.12
N GLU A 78 4.82 -18.86 18.45
CA GLU A 78 4.84 -19.99 19.37
C GLU A 78 3.61 -20.87 19.18
N GLN A 79 2.42 -20.27 19.08
CA GLN A 79 1.19 -21.03 18.84
C GLN A 79 1.23 -21.76 17.51
N ARG A 80 1.71 -21.11 16.44
CA ARG A 80 1.92 -21.76 15.14
C ARG A 80 2.90 -22.94 15.21
N LYS A 81 3.95 -22.84 16.06
CA LYS A 81 4.91 -23.94 16.27
C LYS A 81 4.27 -25.12 17.00
N ASN A 82 3.40 -24.83 17.97
CA ASN A 82 2.74 -25.84 18.81
C ASN A 82 1.50 -26.47 18.15
N SER A 83 0.92 -25.82 17.15
CA SER A 83 -0.23 -26.32 16.39
C SER A 83 0.05 -27.67 15.73
N LYS A 84 -0.88 -28.61 15.89
CA LYS A 84 -0.80 -29.95 15.30
C LYS A 84 -1.51 -30.02 13.95
N SER A 85 -2.57 -29.22 13.77
CA SER A 85 -3.37 -29.17 12.56
C SER A 85 -2.82 -28.15 11.54
N ALA A 86 -2.96 -28.46 10.25
CA ALA A 86 -2.66 -27.51 9.17
C ALA A 86 -3.53 -26.24 9.27
N PHE A 87 -4.80 -26.40 9.65
CA PHE A 87 -5.74 -25.28 9.82
C PHE A 87 -5.25 -24.27 10.86
N GLU A 88 -4.86 -24.74 12.05
CA GLU A 88 -4.39 -23.86 13.13
C GLU A 88 -3.08 -23.14 12.74
N LYS A 89 -2.18 -23.84 12.05
CA LYS A 89 -0.94 -23.23 11.55
C LYS A 89 -1.23 -22.09 10.59
N ASP A 90 -2.19 -22.27 9.69
CA ASP A 90 -2.59 -21.24 8.74
C ASP A 90 -3.34 -20.09 9.43
N PHE A 91 -4.14 -20.39 10.45
CA PHE A 91 -4.79 -19.37 11.28
C PHE A 91 -3.79 -18.44 11.96
N PHE A 92 -2.79 -18.97 12.68
CA PHE A 92 -1.79 -18.13 13.36
C PHE A 92 -0.87 -17.39 12.37
N LYS A 93 -0.60 -17.98 11.20
CA LYS A 93 0.08 -17.29 10.09
C LYS A 93 -0.75 -16.10 9.60
N LEU A 94 -2.05 -16.32 9.37
CA LEU A 94 -2.97 -15.28 8.93
C LEU A 94 -3.06 -14.15 9.96
N MET A 95 -3.10 -14.45 11.25
CA MET A 95 -3.14 -13.44 12.31
C MET A 95 -1.95 -12.46 12.27
N ASN A 96 -0.74 -12.95 11.98
CA ASN A 96 0.42 -12.10 11.81
C ASN A 96 0.35 -11.28 10.50
N ASN A 97 -0.04 -11.92 9.40
CA ASN A 97 -0.17 -11.25 8.11
C ASN A 97 -1.26 -10.16 8.11
N SER A 98 -2.40 -10.43 8.75
CA SER A 98 -3.53 -9.52 8.88
C SER A 98 -3.14 -8.25 9.62
N VAL A 99 -2.40 -8.36 10.73
CA VAL A 99 -1.94 -7.17 11.47
C VAL A 99 -0.98 -6.35 10.61
N TYR A 100 -0.02 -6.99 9.93
CA TYR A 100 0.88 -6.30 9.01
C TYR A 100 0.11 -5.53 7.94
N GLY A 101 -0.79 -6.21 7.21
CA GLY A 101 -1.63 -5.58 6.18
C GLY A 101 -2.48 -4.44 6.73
N LYS A 102 -3.04 -4.60 7.94
CA LYS A 102 -3.86 -3.56 8.58
C LYS A 102 -3.05 -2.32 8.98
N THR A 103 -1.78 -2.49 9.35
CA THR A 103 -0.89 -1.36 9.68
C THR A 103 -0.40 -0.57 8.47
N MET A 104 -0.39 -1.20 7.28
CA MET A 104 -0.03 -0.58 6.00
C MET A 104 -1.24 -0.13 5.19
N GLU A 105 -2.45 -0.26 5.74
CA GLU A 105 -3.67 0.09 5.03
C GLU A 105 -3.72 1.60 4.75
N ASN A 106 -3.91 1.97 3.48
CA ASN A 106 -4.15 3.36 3.12
C ASN A 106 -5.58 3.78 3.50
N ILE A 107 -5.71 4.52 4.60
CA ILE A 107 -6.99 5.00 5.12
C ILE A 107 -7.73 5.87 4.10
N ARG A 108 -7.02 6.54 3.19
CA ARG A 108 -7.62 7.39 2.14
C ARG A 108 -8.46 6.60 1.14
N ASN A 109 -8.18 5.30 0.99
CA ASN A 109 -8.93 4.43 0.09
C ASN A 109 -10.21 3.88 0.74
N ARG A 110 -10.45 4.13 2.03
CA ARG A 110 -11.69 3.68 2.69
C ARG A 110 -12.88 4.48 2.19
N VAL A 111 -13.92 3.74 1.82
CA VAL A 111 -15.21 4.27 1.39
C VAL A 111 -16.23 3.98 2.49
N ASP A 112 -17.10 4.93 2.76
CA ASP A 112 -18.30 4.72 3.57
C ASP A 112 -19.44 4.32 2.65
N VAL A 113 -20.09 3.19 2.91
CA VAL A 113 -21.17 2.66 2.07
C VAL A 113 -22.44 2.68 2.89
N GLN A 114 -23.44 3.42 2.42
CA GLN A 114 -24.74 3.55 3.08
C GLN A 114 -25.80 2.88 2.22
N LEU A 115 -26.49 1.88 2.79
CA LEU A 115 -27.63 1.23 2.17
C LEU A 115 -28.89 2.04 2.48
N VAL A 116 -29.63 2.40 1.45
CA VAL A 116 -30.77 3.33 1.54
C VAL A 116 -31.95 2.73 0.80
N ASN A 117 -33.11 2.76 1.45
CA ASN A 117 -34.38 2.28 0.91
C ASN A 117 -35.42 3.37 0.65
N ASP A 118 -35.04 4.63 0.89
CA ASP A 118 -35.91 5.79 0.74
C ASP A 118 -35.31 6.73 -0.30
N GLU A 119 -36.10 7.05 -1.32
CA GLU A 119 -35.70 7.90 -2.44
C GLU A 119 -35.25 9.29 -1.96
N LYS A 120 -35.93 9.88 -0.98
CA LYS A 120 -35.58 11.21 -0.47
C LYS A 120 -34.22 11.21 0.21
N LYS A 121 -33.90 10.16 0.95
CA LYS A 121 -32.59 9.98 1.58
C LYS A 121 -31.50 9.72 0.54
N ALA A 122 -31.81 8.93 -0.49
CA ALA A 122 -30.87 8.65 -1.58
C ALA A 122 -30.49 9.95 -2.32
N GLN A 123 -31.49 10.76 -2.71
CA GLN A 123 -31.27 12.05 -3.35
C GLN A 123 -30.41 13.00 -2.49
N LYS A 124 -30.68 13.06 -1.17
CA LYS A 124 -29.87 13.87 -0.24
C LYS A 124 -28.42 13.40 -0.16
N LEU A 125 -28.18 12.10 -0.23
CA LEU A 125 -26.84 11.51 -0.16
C LEU A 125 -26.06 11.66 -1.47
N VAL A 126 -26.73 11.64 -2.62
CA VAL A 126 -26.15 11.93 -3.93
C VAL A 126 -25.78 13.41 -4.06
N ALA A 127 -26.60 14.31 -3.53
CA ALA A 127 -26.33 15.75 -3.53
C ALA A 127 -25.19 16.16 -2.57
N ALA A 128 -24.75 15.27 -1.68
CA ALA A 128 -23.69 15.59 -0.73
C ALA A 128 -22.31 15.65 -1.41
N PRO A 129 -21.41 16.59 -1.04
CA PRO A 129 -20.08 16.70 -1.65
C PRO A 129 -19.16 15.51 -1.35
N THR A 130 -19.56 14.65 -0.41
CA THR A 130 -18.88 13.40 -0.09
C THR A 130 -19.26 12.25 -1.03
N PHE A 131 -20.23 12.44 -1.92
CA PHE A 131 -20.71 11.40 -2.82
C PHE A 131 -19.60 10.97 -3.80
N LYS A 132 -19.46 9.66 -3.99
CA LYS A 132 -18.50 9.06 -4.93
C LYS A 132 -19.19 8.27 -6.04
N GLY A 133 -20.23 7.50 -5.68
CA GLY A 133 -20.96 6.65 -6.60
C GLY A 133 -22.16 6.01 -5.90
N PHE A 134 -23.03 5.34 -6.66
CA PHE A 134 -24.08 4.51 -6.11
C PHE A 134 -24.20 3.21 -6.90
N LYS A 135 -24.76 2.19 -6.26
CA LYS A 135 -25.08 0.90 -6.86
C LYS A 135 -26.48 0.50 -6.45
N ILE A 136 -27.33 0.27 -7.43
CA ILE A 136 -28.71 -0.21 -7.21
C ILE A 136 -28.61 -1.72 -7.01
N PHE A 137 -29.12 -2.21 -5.88
CA PHE A 137 -29.20 -3.64 -5.59
C PHE A 137 -30.57 -4.19 -5.92
N ASP A 138 -31.62 -3.42 -5.63
CA ASP A 138 -33.02 -3.75 -5.92
C ASP A 138 -33.82 -2.44 -6.11
N ASN A 139 -35.08 -2.55 -6.55
CA ASN A 139 -35.98 -1.41 -6.74
C ASN A 139 -36.15 -0.55 -5.48
N GLU A 140 -36.03 -1.17 -4.31
CA GLU A 140 -36.14 -0.51 -3.00
C GLU A 140 -34.81 -0.40 -2.26
N LEU A 141 -33.67 -0.72 -2.89
CA LEU A 141 -32.37 -0.72 -2.20
C LEU A 141 -31.24 -0.19 -3.08
N VAL A 142 -30.68 0.94 -2.64
CA VAL A 142 -29.52 1.58 -3.27
C VAL A 142 -28.39 1.69 -2.26
N GLY A 143 -27.20 1.21 -2.63
CA GLY A 143 -25.96 1.48 -1.92
C GLY A 143 -25.32 2.76 -2.43
N VAL A 144 -25.14 3.75 -1.56
CA VAL A 144 -24.44 4.99 -1.87
C VAL A 144 -23.03 4.95 -1.29
N GLU A 145 -22.03 5.06 -2.15
CA GLU A 145 -20.62 5.15 -1.81
C GLU A 145 -20.21 6.60 -1.54
N ARG A 146 -19.50 6.82 -0.43
CA ARG A 146 -19.09 8.13 0.04
C ARG A 146 -17.64 8.15 0.47
N VAL A 147 -16.97 9.27 0.23
CA VAL A 147 -15.65 9.56 0.79
C VAL A 147 -15.81 10.12 2.20
N LYS A 148 -14.94 9.70 3.12
CA LYS A 148 -14.94 10.24 4.49
C LYS A 148 -14.50 11.70 4.48
N LYS A 149 -15.34 12.59 5.03
CA LYS A 149 -15.08 14.04 5.12
C LYS A 149 -13.83 14.36 5.95
N CYS A 150 -13.65 13.66 7.08
CA CYS A 150 -12.48 13.79 7.94
C CYS A 150 -11.76 12.45 8.03
N LEU A 151 -10.45 12.47 7.82
CA LEU A 151 -9.59 11.30 7.91
C LEU A 151 -8.61 11.49 9.08
N THR A 152 -8.71 10.61 10.07
CA THR A 152 -7.69 10.51 11.11
C THR A 152 -6.56 9.62 10.59
N LEU A 153 -5.35 10.17 10.47
CA LEU A 153 -4.15 9.42 10.09
C LEU A 153 -3.51 8.81 11.35
N ASP A 154 -4.11 7.73 11.82
CA ASP A 154 -3.69 6.99 13.03
C ASP A 154 -2.79 5.79 12.72
N LYS A 155 -2.54 5.52 11.44
CA LYS A 155 -1.71 4.39 11.01
C LYS A 155 -0.24 4.82 10.93
N PRO A 156 0.69 3.96 11.40
CA PRO A 156 2.11 4.29 11.50
C PRO A 156 2.80 4.49 10.15
N TYR A 157 2.19 4.04 9.05
CA TYR A 157 2.73 4.13 7.69
C TYR A 157 1.64 4.66 6.74
N THR A 158 1.40 5.99 6.70
CA THR A 158 0.40 6.61 5.80
C THR A 158 0.78 8.02 5.38
#